data_AF-D3H8A5-F1
#
_entry.id   AF-D3H8A5-F1
#
_cell.length_a   1.000
_cell.length_b   1.000
_cell.length_c   1.000
_cell.angle_alpha   90.00
_cell.angle_beta   90.00
_cell.angle_gamma   90.00
#
_symmetry.space_group_name_H-M   'P 1'
#
loop_
_entity.id
_entity.type
_entity.pdbx_description
1 polymer ?
#
loop_
_entity_poly.entity_id
_entity_poly.type
_entity_poly.pdbx_seq_one_letter_code
_entity_poly.pdbx_strand_id
1 'polypeptide(L)'
;MTPQEMWNAYKKINPSIGDEIDAWAFGVEPDLLADLVLRGEKTATASAYDLYALEAESLPQEGTFDVILDSQNQAVCIVEITKVSVQPFNQVSALRKGKVTNP
;
A
#
# COMPACT_ATOMS: atom_id res chain seq x y z
N MET A 1 -6.06 -10.52 -12.65
CA MET A 1 -5.11 -9.62 -13.33
C MET A 1 -3.83 -9.64 -12.52
N THR A 2 -2.69 -9.80 -13.16
CA THR A 2 -1.39 -9.83 -12.49
C THR A 2 -0.97 -8.42 -12.04
N PRO A 3 -0.07 -8.29 -11.04
CA PRO A 3 0.45 -6.99 -10.61
C PRO A 3 1.07 -6.20 -11.76
N GLN A 4 1.86 -6.88 -12.60
CA GLN A 4 2.52 -6.26 -13.74
C GLN A 4 1.52 -5.72 -14.78
N GLU A 5 0.42 -6.44 -15.04
CA GLU A 5 -0.63 -5.98 -15.95
C GLU A 5 -1.32 -4.73 -15.42
N MET A 6 -1.68 -4.70 -14.13
CA MET A 6 -2.29 -3.53 -13.50
C MET A 6 -1.34 -2.33 -13.53
N TRP A 7 -0.06 -2.54 -13.19
CA TRP A 7 0.96 -1.49 -13.23
C TRP A 7 1.13 -0.91 -14.64
N ASN A 8 1.23 -1.79 -15.65
CA ASN A 8 1.35 -1.36 -17.04
C ASN A 8 0.11 -0.61 -17.53
N ALA A 9 -1.08 -0.95 -17.04
CA ALA A 9 -2.30 -0.20 -17.34
C ALA A 9 -2.25 1.20 -16.70
N TYR A 10 -1.83 1.29 -15.44
CA TYR A 10 -1.73 2.55 -14.72
C TYR A 10 -0.64 3.49 -15.27
N LYS A 11 0.52 2.95 -15.70
CA LYS A 11 1.57 3.71 -16.39
C LYS A 11 1.10 4.47 -17.62
N LYS A 12 0.06 3.98 -18.32
CA LYS A 12 -0.52 4.69 -19.47
C LYS A 12 -1.22 5.98 -19.06
N ILE A 13 -1.69 6.06 -17.81
CA ILE A 13 -2.39 7.20 -17.22
C ILE A 13 -1.40 8.09 -16.45
N ASN A 14 -0.42 7.49 -15.77
CA ASN A 14 0.63 8.19 -15.04
C ASN A 14 2.03 7.71 -15.49
N PRO A 15 2.57 8.24 -16.61
CA PRO A 15 3.86 7.80 -17.15
C PRO A 15 5.07 8.06 -16.23
N SER A 16 4.95 8.97 -15.26
CA SER A 16 6.03 9.34 -14.34
C SER A 16 6.22 8.38 -13.16
N ILE A 17 5.36 7.37 -12.98
CA ILE A 17 5.44 6.45 -11.85
C ILE A 17 6.68 5.53 -11.87
N GLY A 18 7.34 5.39 -13.02
CA GLY A 18 8.52 4.53 -13.16
C GLY A 18 8.18 3.05 -13.34
N ASP A 19 9.22 2.21 -13.35
CA ASP A 19 9.11 0.77 -13.63
C ASP A 19 9.25 -0.11 -12.37
N GLU A 20 9.66 0.47 -11.25
CA GLU A 20 9.74 -0.24 -9.97
C GLU A 20 8.32 -0.55 -9.48
N ILE A 21 8.06 -1.83 -9.23
CA ILE A 21 6.78 -2.33 -8.76
C ILE A 21 7.00 -3.02 -7.42
N ASP A 22 6.28 -2.55 -6.41
CA ASP A 22 6.12 -3.28 -5.16
C ASP A 22 4.69 -3.83 -5.09
N ALA A 23 4.54 -5.11 -4.76
CA ALA A 23 3.28 -5.81 -4.80
C ALA A 23 3.15 -6.76 -3.63
N TRP A 24 2.16 -6.54 -2.77
CA TRP A 24 2.01 -7.26 -1.52
C TRP A 24 0.54 -7.45 -1.12
N ALA A 25 0.29 -8.50 -0.34
CA ALA A 25 -1.02 -8.79 0.24
C ALA A 25 -1.05 -8.40 1.72
N PHE A 26 -2.20 -7.95 2.21
CA PHE A 26 -2.40 -7.79 3.65
C PHE A 26 -2.35 -9.15 4.37
N GLY A 27 -2.03 -9.14 5.67
CA GLY A 27 -1.80 -10.34 6.47
C GLY A 27 -2.98 -11.32 6.56
N VAL A 28 -3.72 -11.30 7.67
CA VAL A 28 -4.64 -12.40 8.03
C VAL A 28 -5.86 -12.50 7.10
N GLU A 29 -6.42 -11.37 6.68
CA GLU A 29 -7.63 -11.31 5.84
C GLU A 29 -7.36 -10.46 4.57
N PRO A 30 -6.52 -10.94 3.64
CA PRO A 30 -6.08 -10.18 2.48
C PRO A 30 -7.26 -9.67 1.63
N ASP A 31 -8.26 -10.50 1.36
CA ASP A 31 -9.40 -10.15 0.50
C ASP A 31 -10.26 -9.03 1.11
N LEU A 32 -10.60 -9.17 2.40
CA LEU A 32 -11.38 -8.17 3.13
C LEU A 32 -10.61 -6.85 3.23
N LEU A 33 -9.32 -6.91 3.56
CA LEU A 33 -8.50 -5.71 3.73
C LEU A 33 -8.25 -5.01 2.41
N ALA A 34 -8.04 -5.76 1.32
CA ALA A 34 -7.91 -5.21 -0.02
C ALA A 34 -9.21 -4.54 -0.49
N ASP A 35 -10.37 -5.15 -0.25
CA ASP A 35 -11.68 -4.55 -0.54
C ASP A 35 -11.91 -3.25 0.26
N LEU A 36 -11.55 -3.22 1.55
CA LEU A 36 -11.64 -2.01 2.36
C LEU A 36 -10.74 -0.88 1.83
N VAL A 37 -9.56 -1.21 1.30
CA VAL A 37 -8.68 -0.23 0.64
C VAL A 37 -9.29 0.24 -0.66
N LEU A 38 -9.78 -0.67 -1.50
CA LEU A 38 -10.41 -0.35 -2.78
C LEU A 38 -11.62 0.57 -2.61
N ARG A 39 -12.42 0.35 -1.56
CA ARG A 39 -13.56 1.22 -1.21
C ARG A 39 -13.15 2.53 -0.52
N GLY A 40 -11.87 2.73 -0.23
CA GLY A 40 -11.35 3.91 0.46
C GLY A 40 -11.68 3.99 1.96
N GLU A 41 -12.15 2.89 2.56
CA GLU A 41 -12.48 2.82 3.99
C GLU A 41 -11.23 2.58 4.84
N LYS A 42 -10.31 1.76 4.34
CA LYS A 42 -8.99 1.54 4.94
C LYS A 42 -7.97 2.42 4.23
N THR A 43 -7.50 3.44 4.94
CA THR A 43 -6.59 4.47 4.41
C THR A 43 -5.22 4.48 5.11
N ALA A 44 -4.98 3.52 6.00
CA ALA A 44 -3.76 3.45 6.79
C ALA A 44 -3.38 1.98 7.06
N THR A 45 -2.08 1.73 7.05
CA THR A 45 -1.47 0.46 7.44
C THR A 45 -0.29 0.72 8.39
N ALA A 46 0.13 -0.30 9.12
CA ALA A 46 1.25 -0.23 10.04
C ALA A 46 1.98 -1.56 10.05
N SER A 47 3.30 -1.49 10.09
CA SER A 47 4.25 -2.61 10.16
C SER A 47 5.18 -2.41 11.36
N ALA A 48 5.86 -3.47 11.78
CA ALA A 48 6.86 -3.37 12.83
C ALA A 48 8.16 -2.78 12.28
N TYR A 49 8.61 -1.67 12.86
CA TYR A 49 9.82 -0.97 12.42
C TYR A 49 11.07 -1.87 12.39
N ASP A 50 11.21 -2.74 13.39
CA ASP A 50 12.38 -3.62 13.52
C ASP A 50 12.50 -4.62 12.36
N LEU A 51 11.39 -4.97 11.68
CA LEU A 51 11.41 -5.90 10.55
C LEU A 51 12.20 -5.34 9.36
N TYR A 52 12.08 -4.04 9.07
CA TYR A 52 12.83 -3.40 7.99
C TYR A 52 14.34 -3.56 8.17
N ALA A 53 14.84 -3.42 9.41
CA ALA A 53 16.26 -3.61 9.70
C ALA A 53 16.68 -5.08 9.60
N LEU A 54 15.82 -6.02 10.01
CA LEU A 54 16.10 -7.45 9.97
C LEU A 54 16.09 -8.00 8.53
N GLU A 55 15.22 -7.47 7.68
CA GLU A 55 15.03 -7.89 6.29
C GLU A 55 15.88 -7.09 5.31
N ALA A 56 16.67 -6.12 5.80
CA ALA A 56 17.45 -5.17 5.01
C ALA A 56 16.58 -4.41 3.98
N GLU A 57 15.33 -4.15 4.34
CA GLU A 57 14.37 -3.39 3.55
C GLU A 57 14.39 -1.91 3.94
N SER A 58 14.15 -1.05 2.97
CA SER A 58 13.97 0.38 3.24
C SER A 58 12.56 0.63 3.77
N LEU A 59 12.43 1.66 4.61
CA LEU A 59 11.09 2.15 4.94
C LEU A 59 10.35 2.58 3.68
N PRO A 60 9.01 2.47 3.66
CA PRO A 60 8.21 3.04 2.60
C PRO A 60 8.48 4.55 2.50
N GLN A 61 8.37 5.10 1.28
CA GLN A 61 8.66 6.51 1.03
C GLN A 61 7.39 7.25 0.60
N GLU A 62 7.30 8.52 0.98
CA GLU A 62 6.19 9.35 0.53
C GLU A 62 6.28 9.59 -0.98
N GLY A 63 5.16 9.45 -1.68
CA GLY A 63 5.05 9.56 -3.14
C GLY A 63 5.35 8.29 -3.91
N THR A 64 5.69 7.17 -3.23
CA THR A 64 5.78 5.86 -3.89
C THR A 64 4.42 5.17 -3.97
N PHE A 65 4.33 4.14 -4.80
CA PHE A 65 3.10 3.44 -5.09
C PHE A 65 3.28 1.94 -4.97
N ASP A 66 2.27 1.28 -4.42
CA ASP A 66 2.28 -0.17 -4.20
C ASP A 66 1.04 -0.80 -4.85
N VAL A 67 1.15 -2.06 -5.27
CA VAL A 67 0.02 -2.88 -5.72
C VAL A 67 -0.47 -3.76 -4.58
N ILE A 68 -1.75 -3.62 -4.23
CA ILE A 68 -2.40 -4.47 -3.24
C ILE A 68 -2.94 -5.74 -3.89
N LEU A 69 -2.61 -6.88 -3.29
CA LEU A 69 -3.00 -8.21 -3.75
C LEU A 69 -4.10 -8.83 -2.88
N ASP A 70 -4.91 -9.68 -3.49
CA ASP A 70 -5.81 -10.61 -2.79
C ASP A 70 -5.09 -11.91 -2.35
N SER A 71 -5.83 -12.80 -1.70
CA SER A 71 -5.36 -14.13 -1.26
C SER A 71 -4.86 -15.03 -2.39
N GLN A 72 -5.23 -14.73 -3.65
CA GLN A 72 -4.87 -15.48 -4.84
C GLN A 72 -3.73 -14.81 -5.64
N ASN A 73 -3.05 -13.83 -5.03
CA ASN A 73 -2.00 -13.02 -5.65
C ASN A 73 -2.48 -12.26 -6.90
N GLN A 74 -3.77 -11.96 -7.01
CA GLN A 74 -4.31 -11.09 -8.04
C GLN A 74 -4.30 -9.64 -7.57
N ALA A 75 -3.97 -8.73 -8.48
CA ALA A 75 -3.94 -7.31 -8.20
C ALA A 75 -5.37 -6.75 -8.04
N VAL A 76 -5.60 -6.04 -6.92
CA VAL A 76 -6.89 -5.44 -6.56
C VAL A 76 -6.88 -3.94 -6.82
N CYS A 77 -5.87 -3.22 -6.35
CA CYS A 77 -5.72 -1.78 -6.56
C CYS A 77 -4.26 -1.32 -6.44
N ILE A 78 -3.99 -0.10 -6.91
CA ILE A 78 -2.72 0.62 -6.66
C ILE A 78 -2.99 1.69 -5.60
N VAL A 79 -2.10 1.82 -4.63
CA VAL A 79 -2.16 2.84 -3.58
C VAL A 79 -0.96 3.78 -3.67
N GLU A 80 -1.14 5.03 -3.27
CA GLU A 80 -0.06 6.01 -3.10
C GLU A 80 0.24 6.19 -1.62
N ILE A 81 1.53 6.16 -1.27
CA ILE A 81 2.00 6.43 0.08
C ILE A 81 2.07 7.94 0.28
N THR A 82 1.07 8.50 0.95
CA THR A 82 0.99 9.96 1.15
C THR A 82 1.64 10.44 2.44
N LYS A 83 1.92 9.54 3.38
CA LYS A 83 2.55 9.88 4.66
C LYS A 83 3.21 8.69 5.33
N VAL A 84 4.43 8.89 5.85
CA VAL A 84 5.15 7.88 6.64
C VAL A 84 5.53 8.45 8.01
N SER A 85 5.34 7.66 9.07
CA SER A 85 5.71 8.07 10.42
C SER A 85 6.04 6.86 11.28
N VAL A 86 7.08 6.99 12.11
CA VAL A 86 7.46 5.98 13.10
C VAL A 86 7.01 6.45 14.47
N GLN A 87 6.24 5.63 15.18
CA GLN A 87 5.75 5.92 16.52
C GLN A 87 5.68 4.64 17.36
N PRO A 88 5.85 4.75 18.69
CA PRO A 88 5.55 3.65 19.59
C PRO A 88 4.12 3.16 19.43
N PHE A 89 3.90 1.84 19.46
CA PHE A 89 2.58 1.23 19.27
C PHE A 89 1.54 1.76 20.27
N ASN A 90 1.94 2.00 21.52
CA ASN A 90 1.08 2.55 22.56
C ASN A 90 0.75 4.04 22.41
N GLN A 91 1.33 4.73 21.41
CA GLN A 91 1.09 6.15 21.12
C GLN A 91 0.35 6.37 19.80
N VAL A 92 -0.23 5.32 19.22
CA VAL A 92 -1.02 5.42 17.99
C VAL A 92 -2.28 6.25 18.27
N SER A 93 -2.36 7.44 17.65
CA SER A 93 -3.53 8.31 17.78
C SER A 93 -4.70 7.82 16.90
N ALA A 94 -5.93 8.12 17.32
CA ALA A 94 -7.15 7.80 16.58
C ALA A 94 -7.26 8.52 15.21
N LEU A 95 -6.42 9.53 14.95
CA LEU A 95 -6.48 10.39 13.76
C LEU A 95 -5.77 9.80 12.52
N ARG A 96 -5.37 8.52 12.52
CA ARG A 96 -4.80 7.86 11.33
C ARG A 96 -5.89 7.53 10.29
N LYS A 97 -6.50 8.56 9.70
CA LYS A 97 -7.27 8.46 8.46
C LYS A 97 -6.52 9.22 7.36
N GLY A 98 -5.94 8.50 6.39
CA GLY A 98 -5.43 9.10 5.16
C GLY A 98 -6.58 9.70 4.37
N LYS A 99 -6.37 10.85 3.75
CA LYS A 99 -7.39 11.47 2.88
C LYS A 99 -7.34 10.75 1.53
N VAL A 100 -8.37 9.98 1.20
CA VAL A 100 -8.58 9.49 -0.17
C VAL A 100 -9.25 10.63 -0.94
N THR A 101 -8.53 11.26 -1.86
CA THR A 101 -9.14 12.11 -2.87
C THR A 101 -9.50 11.22 -4.06
N ASN A 102 -10.78 10.91 -4.20
CA ASN A 102 -11.31 10.36 -5.44
C ASN A 102 -11.49 11.50 -6.45
N PRO A 103 -11.16 11.34 -7.75
CA PRO A 103 -11.57 12.29 -8.77
C PRO A 103 -13.11 12.38 -8.89
#